data_AF-A0A7C6YYA0-F1
#
_entry.id   AF-A0A7C6YYA0-F1
#
_cell.length_a   1.000
_cell.length_b   1.000
_cell.length_c   1.000
_cell.angle_alpha   90.00
_cell.angle_beta   90.00
_cell.angle_gamma   90.00
#
_symmetry.space_group_name_H-M   'P 1'
#
loop_
_entity.id
_entity.type
_entity.pdbx_description
1 polymer ?
#
loop_
_entity_poly.entity_id
_entity_poly.type
_entity_poly.pdbx_seq_one_letter_code
_entity_poly.pdbx_strand_id
1 'polypeptide(L)'
;MNEAELSKLPLLTCADYTWNSKEYNPYSSWQKAVSILGGEHKDIYKRFAEQNMTFFNNGPTTDYPTLVELFNEFLQSYEQLTKVTNQDSENYEVALEGHLQVYEKLKGEFVELATIRANFGQYFPQAAKEAGPYLKRLENLGKVGQFYLNALLPITKLPALSSNIPPKNTEKYGLAFESYLKGNKFYRYDSLFSAQLGSSSVIMPILDRLSLMITSKFGIKNYSVSTNMPVYKNYTPSQAVDNDLNSYFWSSRGQRVGDYLLVDLGQVEKIDGFELKMGNNNQDYFHKCFVEISIDGITWDKVVSIRDKKEYVHNFPTEKEARYLKVTGESDEEYWVIIRHFVPILRQPKAKITFNPVFTDIVNQIAVEPFFVIEEELTFSLEDESKIALVALFQDPSSICTWSISYLVEGKEFSKPVVSNQLVQILPLPQEPIKAIRFMPSVSGTYLRGILIVPSK
;
A
#
# COMPACT_ATOMS: atom_id res chain seq x y z
N MET A 1 17.69 -26.78 -9.64
CA MET A 1 18.20 -25.39 -9.68
C MET A 1 19.73 -25.47 -9.74
N ASN A 2 20.45 -24.41 -10.07
CA ASN A 2 21.93 -24.45 -10.11
C ASN A 2 22.54 -24.34 -8.69
N GLU A 3 21.71 -23.98 -7.71
CA GLU A 3 21.98 -23.81 -6.29
C GLU A 3 21.89 -25.16 -5.59
N ALA A 4 23.03 -25.77 -5.26
CA ALA A 4 23.11 -27.13 -4.76
C ALA A 4 22.56 -27.27 -3.34
N GLU A 5 22.88 -26.33 -2.44
CA GLU A 5 22.41 -26.34 -1.06
C GLU A 5 20.91 -26.06 -0.99
N LEU A 6 20.42 -25.06 -1.73
CA LEU A 6 18.99 -24.73 -1.77
C LEU A 6 18.17 -25.82 -2.48
N SER A 7 18.75 -26.56 -3.42
CA SER A 7 18.09 -27.70 -4.07
C SER A 7 17.85 -28.89 -3.12
N LYS A 8 18.50 -28.95 -1.95
CA LYS A 8 18.26 -30.03 -0.98
C LYS A 8 16.83 -30.07 -0.48
N LEU A 9 16.16 -28.91 -0.33
CA LEU A 9 14.77 -28.86 0.12
C LEU A 9 13.83 -29.60 -0.85
N PRO A 10 13.75 -29.23 -2.15
CA PRO A 10 12.89 -29.99 -3.07
C PRO A 10 13.36 -31.43 -3.25
N LEU A 11 14.67 -31.73 -3.22
CA LEU A 11 15.18 -33.11 -3.33
C LEU A 11 14.73 -34.00 -2.16
N LEU A 12 14.67 -33.48 -0.94
CA LEU A 12 14.13 -34.20 0.22
C LEU A 12 12.63 -34.50 0.03
N THR A 13 11.86 -33.55 -0.50
CA THR A 13 10.44 -33.78 -0.79
C THR A 13 10.23 -34.77 -1.94
N CYS A 14 11.10 -34.76 -2.95
CA CYS A 14 11.10 -35.75 -4.03
C CYS A 14 11.45 -37.15 -3.50
N ALA A 15 12.40 -37.27 -2.57
CA ALA A 15 12.75 -38.54 -1.95
C ALA A 15 11.56 -39.14 -1.18
N ASP A 16 10.84 -38.32 -0.40
CA ASP A 16 9.63 -38.73 0.31
C ASP A 16 8.53 -39.20 -0.67
N TYR A 17 8.28 -38.42 -1.73
CA TYR A 17 7.30 -38.78 -2.77
C TYR A 17 7.65 -40.07 -3.52
N THR A 18 8.90 -40.21 -3.96
CA THR A 18 9.34 -41.36 -4.77
C THR A 18 9.44 -42.64 -3.95
N TRP A 19 9.66 -42.53 -2.64
CA TRP A 19 9.68 -43.68 -1.73
C TRP A 19 8.27 -44.18 -1.39
N ASN A 20 7.33 -43.27 -1.11
CA ASN A 20 5.95 -43.65 -0.75
C ASN A 20 4.91 -42.63 -1.25
N SER A 21 4.66 -42.65 -2.56
CA SER A 21 3.72 -41.72 -3.20
C SER A 21 2.28 -41.84 -2.70
N LYS A 22 1.88 -43.01 -2.18
CA LYS A 22 0.52 -43.24 -1.66
C LYS A 22 0.22 -42.45 -0.38
N GLU A 23 1.22 -42.32 0.50
CA GLU A 23 1.08 -41.58 1.78
C GLU A 23 1.71 -40.17 1.71
N TYR A 24 2.21 -39.76 0.54
CA TYR A 24 2.87 -38.47 0.38
C TYR A 24 1.90 -37.31 0.62
N ASN A 25 2.25 -36.46 1.58
CA ASN A 25 1.60 -35.18 1.81
C ASN A 25 2.62 -34.06 1.53
N PRO A 26 2.40 -33.18 0.54
CA PRO A 26 3.35 -32.14 0.16
C PRO A 26 3.75 -31.22 1.32
N TYR A 27 2.77 -30.79 2.13
CA TYR A 27 3.00 -29.85 3.21
C TYR A 27 3.78 -30.49 4.36
N SER A 28 3.37 -31.68 4.81
CA SER A 28 4.10 -32.42 5.85
C SER A 28 5.51 -32.80 5.40
N SER A 29 5.69 -33.15 4.13
CA SER A 29 7.00 -33.44 3.54
C SER A 29 7.92 -32.21 3.56
N TRP A 30 7.39 -31.06 3.14
CA TRP A 30 8.11 -29.79 3.17
C TRP A 30 8.49 -29.38 4.61
N GLN A 31 7.59 -29.51 5.57
CA GLN A 31 7.86 -29.21 6.99
C GLN A 31 8.99 -30.10 7.55
N LYS A 32 8.99 -31.39 7.20
CA LYS A 32 10.08 -32.32 7.56
C LYS A 32 11.39 -31.90 6.92
N ALA A 33 11.40 -31.58 5.62
CA ALA A 33 12.59 -31.16 4.89
C ALA A 33 13.20 -29.87 5.50
N VAL A 34 12.38 -28.87 5.79
CA VAL A 34 12.79 -27.64 6.49
C VAL A 34 13.36 -27.94 7.86
N SER A 35 12.73 -28.84 8.62
CA SER A 35 13.22 -29.23 9.96
C SER A 35 14.58 -29.93 9.89
N ILE A 36 14.78 -30.83 8.90
CA ILE A 36 16.05 -31.53 8.68
C ILE A 36 17.16 -30.56 8.29
N LEU A 37 16.89 -29.68 7.32
CA LEU A 37 17.89 -28.73 6.82
C LEU A 37 18.19 -27.61 7.83
N GLY A 38 17.18 -27.21 8.59
CA GLY A 38 17.27 -26.14 9.56
C GLY A 38 17.84 -26.53 10.92
N GLY A 39 17.69 -27.80 11.33
CA GLY A 39 18.15 -28.30 12.63
C GLY A 39 17.59 -27.47 13.80
N GLU A 40 18.47 -27.09 14.73
CA GLU A 40 18.13 -26.21 15.87
C GLU A 40 17.65 -24.80 15.43
N HIS A 41 17.98 -24.38 14.20
CA HIS A 41 17.62 -23.07 13.63
C HIS A 41 16.52 -23.18 12.57
N LYS A 42 15.68 -24.22 12.64
CA LYS A 42 14.62 -24.50 11.66
C LYS A 42 13.67 -23.34 11.40
N ASP A 43 13.39 -22.48 12.37
CA ASP A 43 12.47 -21.36 12.16
C ASP A 43 13.07 -20.28 11.23
N ILE A 44 14.39 -20.08 11.30
CA ILE A 44 15.11 -19.17 10.38
C ILE A 44 15.10 -19.77 8.96
N TYR A 45 15.35 -21.07 8.83
CA TYR A 45 15.31 -21.75 7.54
C TYR A 45 13.89 -21.74 6.95
N LYS A 46 12.89 -22.04 7.78
CA LYS A 46 11.47 -22.01 7.45
C LYS A 46 11.09 -20.64 6.93
N ARG A 47 11.41 -19.56 7.64
CA ARG A 47 11.09 -18.19 7.23
C ARG A 47 11.65 -17.85 5.86
N PHE A 48 12.91 -18.20 5.57
CA PHE A 48 13.46 -18.02 4.23
C PHE A 48 12.75 -18.88 3.17
N ALA A 49 12.53 -20.17 3.46
CA ALA A 49 11.93 -21.11 2.54
C ALA A 49 10.48 -20.73 2.21
N GLU A 50 9.70 -20.30 3.21
CA GLU A 50 8.31 -19.88 3.04
C GLU A 50 8.23 -18.82 1.96
N GLN A 51 9.05 -17.76 2.03
CA GLN A 51 9.02 -16.62 1.12
C GLN A 51 9.41 -16.93 -0.34
N ASN A 52 9.95 -18.11 -0.59
CA ASN A 52 10.42 -18.54 -1.91
C ASN A 52 9.67 -19.77 -2.45
N MET A 53 8.56 -20.16 -1.81
CA MET A 53 7.68 -21.19 -2.35
C MET A 53 6.93 -20.70 -3.59
N THR A 54 6.55 -21.61 -4.48
CA THR A 54 5.56 -21.38 -5.55
C THR A 54 4.52 -22.49 -5.45
N PHE A 55 3.24 -22.14 -5.36
CA PHE A 55 2.15 -23.12 -5.26
C PHE A 55 1.55 -23.41 -6.65
N PHE A 56 1.35 -24.69 -6.96
CA PHE A 56 0.62 -25.15 -8.14
C PHE A 56 -0.89 -25.21 -7.87
N ASN A 57 -1.71 -25.21 -8.92
CA ASN A 57 -3.14 -25.51 -8.80
C ASN A 57 -3.32 -26.88 -8.09
N ASN A 58 -4.12 -26.91 -7.02
CA ASN A 58 -4.36 -28.03 -6.11
C ASN A 58 -3.23 -28.36 -5.09
N GLY A 59 -2.22 -27.51 -4.93
CA GLY A 59 -1.32 -27.52 -3.78
C GLY A 59 -1.98 -26.91 -2.51
N PRO A 60 -1.29 -26.91 -1.34
CA PRO A 60 -1.79 -26.21 -0.15
C PRO A 60 -2.23 -24.80 -0.51
N THR A 61 -3.50 -24.47 -0.24
CA THR A 61 -4.18 -23.24 -0.68
C THR A 61 -3.82 -22.00 0.15
N THR A 62 -2.96 -22.15 1.16
CA THR A 62 -2.46 -21.06 1.98
C THR A 62 -1.09 -20.62 1.48
N ASP A 63 -1.10 -19.64 0.58
CA ASP A 63 0.07 -18.86 0.24
C ASP A 63 0.70 -18.30 1.55
N TYR A 64 1.95 -18.68 1.85
CA TYR A 64 2.80 -18.09 2.92
C TYR A 64 2.09 -17.95 4.29
N PRO A 65 1.84 -19.05 5.01
CA PRO A 65 0.90 -19.07 6.13
C PRO A 65 1.26 -18.07 7.24
N THR A 66 2.53 -18.00 7.65
CA THR A 66 2.92 -17.20 8.82
C THR A 66 2.57 -15.72 8.68
N LEU A 67 3.04 -15.04 7.62
CA LEU A 67 2.84 -13.59 7.49
C LEU A 67 1.38 -13.25 7.15
N VAL A 68 0.69 -14.09 6.37
CA VAL A 68 -0.72 -13.91 6.01
C VAL A 68 -1.63 -14.08 7.23
N GLU A 69 -1.42 -15.12 8.02
CA GLU A 69 -2.18 -15.37 9.25
C GLU A 69 -2.03 -14.20 10.22
N LEU A 70 -0.78 -13.80 10.52
CA LEU A 70 -0.50 -12.66 11.41
C LEU A 70 -1.12 -11.36 10.89
N PHE A 71 -1.07 -11.12 9.57
CA PHE A 71 -1.66 -9.92 9.00
C PHE A 71 -3.19 -9.93 9.01
N ASN A 72 -3.81 -11.08 8.77
CA ASN A 72 -5.27 -11.23 8.85
C ASN A 72 -5.77 -11.04 10.29
N GLU A 73 -5.09 -11.62 11.28
CA GLU A 73 -5.37 -11.34 12.70
C GLU A 73 -5.22 -9.84 13.02
N PHE A 74 -4.18 -9.20 12.47
CA PHE A 74 -3.94 -7.77 12.64
C PHE A 74 -5.07 -6.92 12.07
N LEU A 75 -5.52 -7.22 10.84
CA LEU A 75 -6.65 -6.52 10.22
C LEU A 75 -7.96 -6.75 10.99
N GLN A 76 -8.23 -7.98 11.41
CA GLN A 76 -9.44 -8.32 12.16
C GLN A 76 -9.49 -7.57 13.50
N SER A 77 -8.38 -7.57 14.26
CA SER A 77 -8.30 -6.84 15.53
C SER A 77 -8.38 -5.32 15.33
N TYR A 78 -7.80 -4.79 14.24
CA TYR A 78 -7.92 -3.37 13.90
C TYR A 78 -9.38 -2.98 13.55
N GLU A 79 -10.09 -3.82 12.80
CA GLU A 79 -11.49 -3.61 12.48
C GLU A 79 -12.38 -3.63 13.74
N GLN A 80 -12.11 -4.57 14.66
CA GLN A 80 -12.80 -4.61 15.95
C GLN A 80 -12.55 -3.35 16.77
N LEU A 81 -11.30 -2.89 16.84
CA LEU A 81 -10.93 -1.66 17.54
C LEU A 81 -11.66 -0.44 16.96
N THR A 82 -11.71 -0.31 15.63
CA THR A 82 -12.32 0.84 14.95
C THR A 82 -13.85 0.86 15.01
N LYS A 83 -14.50 -0.28 15.28
CA LYS A 83 -15.95 -0.37 15.54
C LYS A 83 -16.35 0.18 16.91
N VAL A 84 -15.42 0.26 17.88
CA VAL A 84 -15.71 0.82 19.20
C VAL A 84 -15.63 2.35 19.13
N THR A 85 -16.80 2.99 19.14
CA THR A 85 -16.91 4.45 18.93
C THR A 85 -16.48 5.29 20.14
N ASN A 86 -16.70 4.78 21.36
CA ASN A 86 -16.29 5.46 22.59
C ASN A 86 -14.87 5.05 23.00
N GLN A 87 -13.89 5.89 22.65
CA GLN A 87 -12.47 5.65 22.95
C GLN A 87 -12.13 5.66 24.45
N ASP A 88 -13.00 6.21 25.30
CA ASP A 88 -12.78 6.24 26.76
C ASP A 88 -13.42 5.04 27.49
N SER A 89 -14.02 4.11 26.75
CA SER A 89 -14.71 2.94 27.34
C SER A 89 -13.74 1.80 27.67
N GLU A 90 -14.09 1.00 28.68
CA GLU A 90 -13.37 -0.24 29.02
C GLU A 90 -13.29 -1.19 27.81
N ASN A 91 -14.36 -1.29 27.02
CA ASN A 91 -14.39 -2.08 25.79
C ASN A 91 -13.34 -1.63 24.77
N TYR A 92 -13.08 -0.31 24.67
CA TYR A 92 -12.06 0.21 23.76
C TYR A 92 -10.65 -0.16 24.24
N GLU A 93 -10.37 -0.02 25.54
CA GLU A 93 -9.06 -0.39 26.08
C GLU A 93 -8.80 -1.90 25.97
N VAL A 94 -9.81 -2.75 26.17
CA VAL A 94 -9.72 -4.20 25.92
C VAL A 94 -9.45 -4.51 24.44
N ALA A 95 -10.20 -3.88 23.53
CA ALA A 95 -10.01 -4.09 22.09
C ALA A 95 -8.61 -3.60 21.63
N LEU A 96 -8.15 -2.50 22.19
CA LEU A 96 -6.82 -1.96 21.94
C LEU A 96 -5.74 -2.90 22.46
N GLU A 97 -5.84 -3.40 23.69
CA GLU A 97 -4.87 -4.33 24.25
C GLU A 97 -4.76 -5.59 23.38
N GLY A 98 -5.90 -6.16 22.99
CA GLY A 98 -5.94 -7.28 22.05
C GLY A 98 -5.28 -6.95 20.70
N HIS A 99 -5.56 -5.76 20.15
CA HIS A 99 -4.92 -5.30 18.92
C HIS A 99 -3.40 -5.13 19.07
N LEU A 100 -2.93 -4.58 20.20
CA LEU A 100 -1.50 -4.39 20.47
C LEU A 100 -0.75 -5.73 20.60
N GLN A 101 -1.39 -6.75 21.17
CA GLN A 101 -0.80 -8.10 21.23
C GLN A 101 -0.58 -8.68 19.83
N VAL A 102 -1.55 -8.53 18.93
CA VAL A 102 -1.43 -9.00 17.54
C VAL A 102 -0.43 -8.15 16.75
N TYR A 103 -0.44 -6.83 16.95
CA TYR A 103 0.54 -5.90 16.39
C TYR A 103 1.98 -6.32 16.72
N GLU A 104 2.27 -6.67 17.98
CA GLU A 104 3.63 -7.08 18.37
C GLU A 104 4.05 -8.40 17.72
N LYS A 105 3.14 -9.35 17.51
CA LYS A 105 3.44 -10.60 16.76
C LYS A 105 3.81 -10.29 15.30
N LEU A 106 2.99 -9.50 14.61
CA LEU A 106 3.23 -9.12 13.22
C LEU A 106 4.53 -8.30 13.08
N LYS A 107 4.76 -7.35 13.99
CA LYS A 107 5.99 -6.57 14.06
C LYS A 107 7.20 -7.47 14.29
N GLY A 108 7.10 -8.45 15.19
CA GLY A 108 8.13 -9.45 15.45
C GLY A 108 8.54 -10.20 14.18
N GLU A 109 7.58 -10.64 13.37
CA GLU A 109 7.90 -11.33 12.10
C GLU A 109 8.63 -10.42 11.10
N PHE A 110 8.25 -9.13 11.00
CA PHE A 110 9.00 -8.17 10.18
C PHE A 110 10.39 -7.83 10.74
N VAL A 111 10.58 -7.87 12.06
CA VAL A 111 11.90 -7.77 12.71
C VAL A 111 12.78 -8.93 12.29
N GLU A 112 12.26 -10.14 12.37
CA GLU A 112 12.97 -11.35 11.95
C GLU A 112 13.28 -11.37 10.45
N LEU A 113 12.36 -10.90 9.60
CA LEU A 113 12.62 -10.73 8.17
C LEU A 113 13.73 -9.71 7.91
N ALA A 114 13.78 -8.60 8.65
CA ALA A 114 14.85 -7.61 8.47
C ALA A 114 16.23 -8.10 8.93
N THR A 115 16.29 -9.08 9.83
CA THR A 115 17.55 -9.69 10.28
C THR A 115 17.87 -10.99 9.52
N ILE A 116 17.00 -11.43 8.61
CA ILE A 116 17.10 -12.74 7.95
C ILE A 116 18.45 -12.96 7.27
N ARG A 117 19.00 -11.93 6.62
CA ARG A 117 20.29 -12.06 5.93
C ARG A 117 21.44 -12.36 6.88
N ALA A 118 21.48 -11.69 8.04
CA ALA A 118 22.50 -11.90 9.04
C ALA A 118 22.35 -13.28 9.69
N ASN A 119 21.14 -13.59 10.17
CA ASN A 119 20.84 -14.83 10.88
C ASN A 119 20.99 -16.05 9.96
N PHE A 120 20.43 -16.03 8.75
CA PHE A 120 20.56 -17.12 7.79
C PHE A 120 22.03 -17.29 7.34
N GLY A 121 22.77 -16.20 7.18
CA GLY A 121 24.21 -16.23 6.88
C GLY A 121 25.05 -16.86 7.99
N GLN A 122 24.70 -16.62 9.25
CA GLN A 122 25.38 -17.20 10.41
C GLN A 122 25.16 -18.71 10.51
N TYR A 123 23.92 -19.18 10.36
CA TYR A 123 23.56 -20.57 10.64
C TYR A 123 23.60 -21.48 9.40
N PHE A 124 23.46 -20.93 8.19
CA PHE A 124 23.42 -21.68 6.94
C PHE A 124 24.37 -21.09 5.87
N PRO A 125 25.68 -20.98 6.16
CA PRO A 125 26.60 -20.17 5.36
C PRO A 125 26.75 -20.63 3.90
N GLN A 126 26.64 -21.93 3.60
CA GLN A 126 26.68 -22.40 2.21
C GLN A 126 25.41 -22.05 1.45
N ALA A 127 24.23 -22.32 2.03
CA ALA A 127 22.94 -21.92 1.46
C ALA A 127 22.82 -20.38 1.31
N ALA A 128 23.38 -19.62 2.25
CA ALA A 128 23.36 -18.16 2.22
C ALA A 128 24.14 -17.56 1.04
N LYS A 129 25.23 -18.23 0.60
CA LYS A 129 25.98 -17.83 -0.60
C LYS A 129 25.12 -17.94 -1.86
N GLU A 130 24.30 -18.98 -1.95
CA GLU A 130 23.37 -19.20 -3.05
C GLU A 130 22.15 -18.25 -2.97
N ALA A 131 21.67 -17.97 -1.75
CA ALA A 131 20.47 -17.16 -1.50
C ALA A 131 20.71 -15.64 -1.44
N GLY A 132 21.94 -15.15 -1.60
CA GLY A 132 22.35 -13.79 -1.28
C GLY A 132 21.41 -12.67 -1.78
N PRO A 133 21.05 -12.63 -3.08
CA PRO A 133 20.13 -11.63 -3.62
C PRO A 133 18.72 -11.68 -2.98
N TYR A 134 18.19 -12.88 -2.73
CA TYR A 134 16.88 -13.10 -2.11
C TYR A 134 16.88 -12.66 -0.65
N LEU A 135 17.92 -13.01 0.11
CA LEU A 135 18.08 -12.60 1.51
C LEU A 135 18.15 -11.08 1.66
N LYS A 136 18.88 -10.40 0.76
CA LYS A 136 18.97 -8.93 0.78
C LYS A 136 17.62 -8.27 0.47
N ARG A 137 16.84 -8.84 -0.46
CA ARG A 137 15.50 -8.34 -0.78
C ARG A 137 14.51 -8.56 0.38
N LEU A 138 14.52 -9.74 1.01
CA LEU A 138 13.70 -10.02 2.19
C LEU A 138 14.05 -9.14 3.39
N GLU A 139 15.34 -8.91 3.63
CA GLU A 139 15.81 -7.96 4.64
C GLU A 139 15.23 -6.56 4.39
N ASN A 140 15.22 -6.11 3.13
CA ASN A 140 14.66 -4.82 2.74
C ASN A 140 13.16 -4.74 3.04
N LEU A 141 12.38 -5.73 2.60
CA LEU A 141 10.93 -5.77 2.81
C LEU A 141 10.57 -5.92 4.30
N GLY A 142 11.37 -6.65 5.08
CA GLY A 142 11.27 -6.71 6.54
C GLY A 142 11.40 -5.33 7.20
N LYS A 143 12.37 -4.52 6.73
CA LYS A 143 12.54 -3.14 7.20
C LYS A 143 11.34 -2.25 6.85
N VAL A 144 10.78 -2.39 5.64
CA VAL A 144 9.58 -1.63 5.23
C VAL A 144 8.42 -1.93 6.19
N GLY A 145 8.12 -3.21 6.44
CA GLY A 145 7.04 -3.60 7.34
C GLY A 145 7.21 -3.06 8.76
N GLN A 146 8.44 -3.11 9.30
CA GLN A 146 8.75 -2.48 10.59
C GLN A 146 8.49 -0.98 10.60
N PHE A 147 8.96 -0.25 9.59
CA PHE A 147 8.77 1.20 9.52
C PHE A 147 7.29 1.57 9.41
N TYR A 148 6.50 0.82 8.64
CA TYR A 148 5.07 1.04 8.52
C TYR A 148 4.31 0.74 9.83
N LEU A 149 4.65 -0.34 10.53
CA LEU A 149 4.05 -0.61 11.83
C LEU A 149 4.44 0.44 12.87
N ASN A 150 5.71 0.85 12.89
CA ASN A 150 6.16 1.96 13.74
C ASN A 150 5.46 3.29 13.39
N ALA A 151 5.09 3.50 12.13
CA ALA A 151 4.31 4.65 11.71
C ALA A 151 2.85 4.58 12.21
N LEU A 152 2.23 3.39 12.20
CA LEU A 152 0.85 3.19 12.65
C LEU A 152 0.68 3.35 14.16
N LEU A 153 1.62 2.85 14.96
CA LEU A 153 1.51 2.80 16.42
C LEU A 153 1.12 4.15 17.08
N PRO A 154 1.82 5.28 16.83
CA PRO A 154 1.50 6.57 17.48
C PRO A 154 0.15 7.16 17.03
N ILE A 155 -0.35 6.79 15.85
CA ILE A 155 -1.59 7.30 15.26
C ILE A 155 -2.76 6.31 15.35
N THR A 156 -2.56 5.15 15.99
CA THR A 156 -3.58 4.08 16.07
C THR A 156 -4.84 4.58 16.77
N LYS A 157 -4.71 5.26 17.91
CA LYS A 157 -5.84 5.86 18.65
C LYS A 157 -6.36 7.16 18.02
N LEU A 158 -5.60 7.77 17.11
CA LEU A 158 -5.90 9.12 16.63
C LEU A 158 -6.90 9.08 15.45
N PRO A 159 -7.77 10.09 15.32
CA PRO A 159 -8.64 10.21 14.15
C PRO A 159 -7.82 10.48 12.87
N ALA A 160 -8.46 10.54 11.72
CA ALA A 160 -7.82 11.12 10.54
C ALA A 160 -7.66 12.64 10.70
N LEU A 161 -6.70 13.23 10.01
CA LEU A 161 -6.51 14.67 10.00
C LEU A 161 -7.76 15.41 9.49
N SER A 162 -8.07 16.54 10.14
CA SER A 162 -9.20 17.40 9.77
C SER A 162 -8.89 18.85 10.12
N SER A 163 -9.26 19.78 9.25
CA SER A 163 -9.21 21.22 9.55
C SER A 163 -10.42 21.71 10.37
N ASN A 164 -11.53 20.95 10.37
CA ASN A 164 -12.73 21.29 11.13
C ASN A 164 -12.53 21.04 12.63
N ILE A 165 -11.84 19.95 12.97
CA ILE A 165 -11.45 19.61 14.34
C ILE A 165 -9.96 19.22 14.33
N PRO A 166 -9.04 20.20 14.32
CA PRO A 166 -7.61 19.91 14.27
C PRO A 166 -7.17 19.10 15.50
N PRO A 167 -6.48 17.97 15.31
CA PRO A 167 -5.98 17.18 16.42
C PRO A 167 -4.94 17.96 17.21
N LYS A 168 -5.03 17.91 18.54
CA LYS A 168 -4.07 18.55 19.44
C LYS A 168 -2.67 17.92 19.39
N ASN A 169 -2.57 16.66 18.96
CA ASN A 169 -1.35 15.84 19.02
C ASN A 169 -0.62 15.76 17.67
N THR A 170 -0.38 16.89 16.97
CA THR A 170 0.29 16.90 15.66
C THR A 170 1.69 16.28 15.69
N GLU A 171 2.39 16.33 16.82
CA GLU A 171 3.68 15.67 17.02
C GLU A 171 3.64 14.16 16.75
N LYS A 172 2.58 13.46 17.20
CA LYS A 172 2.41 12.01 16.96
C LYS A 172 2.24 11.70 15.46
N TYR A 173 1.56 12.57 14.73
CA TYR A 173 1.49 12.47 13.27
C TYR A 173 2.85 12.75 12.62
N GLY A 174 3.65 13.66 13.19
CA GLY A 174 5.04 13.87 12.80
C GLY A 174 5.89 12.60 12.91
N LEU A 175 5.87 11.95 14.08
CA LEU A 175 6.59 10.68 14.30
C LEU A 175 6.15 9.57 13.33
N ALA A 176 4.83 9.47 13.11
CA ALA A 176 4.27 8.55 12.13
C ALA A 176 4.75 8.85 10.71
N PHE A 177 4.70 10.13 10.32
CA PHE A 177 5.06 10.58 8.99
C PHE A 177 6.54 10.34 8.70
N GLU A 178 7.43 10.65 9.64
CA GLU A 178 8.86 10.38 9.48
C GLU A 178 9.16 8.88 9.33
N SER A 179 8.50 8.04 10.13
CA SER A 179 8.63 6.58 10.03
C SER A 179 8.12 6.06 8.68
N TYR A 180 6.99 6.59 8.21
CA TYR A 180 6.42 6.28 6.90
C TYR A 180 7.37 6.64 5.75
N LEU A 181 7.98 7.84 5.79
CA LEU A 181 8.96 8.26 4.77
C LEU A 181 10.18 7.34 4.73
N LYS A 182 10.69 6.90 5.90
CA LYS A 182 11.77 5.91 5.97
C LYS A 182 11.36 4.59 5.32
N GLY A 183 10.16 4.09 5.63
CA GLY A 183 9.60 2.88 5.00
C GLY A 183 9.48 3.01 3.48
N ASN A 184 8.91 4.10 2.98
CA ASN A 184 8.76 4.36 1.54
C ASN A 184 10.10 4.41 0.80
N LYS A 185 11.14 4.95 1.42
CA LYS A 185 12.49 4.96 0.84
C LYS A 185 13.02 3.54 0.60
N PHE A 186 12.90 2.66 1.61
CA PHE A 186 13.27 1.25 1.46
C PHE A 186 12.37 0.53 0.45
N TYR A 187 11.06 0.81 0.46
CA TYR A 187 10.12 0.18 -0.47
C TYR A 187 10.45 0.50 -1.92
N ARG A 188 10.82 1.76 -2.23
CA ARG A 188 11.27 2.13 -3.58
C ARG A 188 12.54 1.44 -4.02
N TYR A 189 13.47 1.19 -3.09
CA TYR A 189 14.68 0.43 -3.40
C TYR A 189 14.39 -1.02 -3.79
N ASP A 190 13.18 -1.56 -3.53
CA ASP A 190 12.78 -2.89 -4.03
C ASP A 190 12.85 -2.96 -5.56
N SER A 191 12.52 -1.87 -6.26
CA SER A 191 12.58 -1.80 -7.72
C SER A 191 13.99 -2.06 -8.30
N LEU A 192 15.04 -1.88 -7.49
CA LEU A 192 16.44 -2.10 -7.87
C LEU A 192 16.86 -3.58 -7.75
N PHE A 193 16.03 -4.44 -7.16
CA PHE A 193 16.34 -5.86 -7.00
C PHE A 193 15.87 -6.67 -8.22
N SER A 194 16.76 -7.50 -8.74
CA SER A 194 16.45 -8.45 -9.83
C SER A 194 15.97 -9.82 -9.33
N ALA A 195 16.16 -10.14 -8.05
CA ALA A 195 15.78 -11.42 -7.46
C ALA A 195 14.26 -11.52 -7.30
N GLN A 196 13.62 -12.51 -7.93
CA GLN A 196 12.17 -12.71 -7.85
C GLN A 196 11.81 -13.52 -6.59
N LEU A 197 11.12 -12.90 -5.64
CA LEU A 197 10.57 -13.62 -4.48
C LEU A 197 9.23 -14.23 -4.88
N GLY A 198 9.04 -15.51 -4.57
CA GLY A 198 7.74 -16.17 -4.71
C GLY A 198 6.65 -15.37 -4.00
N SER A 199 6.94 -14.89 -2.78
CA SER A 199 6.00 -14.16 -1.95
C SER A 199 5.68 -12.74 -2.38
N SER A 200 6.17 -12.26 -3.53
CA SER A 200 5.92 -10.88 -3.99
C SER A 200 4.42 -10.60 -4.13
N SER A 201 3.61 -11.57 -4.54
CA SER A 201 2.14 -11.47 -4.61
C SER A 201 1.44 -11.39 -3.24
N VAL A 202 2.19 -11.55 -2.14
CA VAL A 202 1.66 -11.58 -0.77
C VAL A 202 2.25 -10.49 0.10
N ILE A 203 3.58 -10.42 0.23
CA ILE A 203 4.22 -9.44 1.10
C ILE A 203 3.97 -8.01 0.62
N MET A 204 3.96 -7.77 -0.69
CA MET A 204 3.74 -6.42 -1.23
C MET A 204 2.31 -5.94 -0.97
N PRO A 205 1.24 -6.72 -1.26
CA PRO A 205 -0.11 -6.33 -0.83
C PRO A 205 -0.23 -6.05 0.66
N ILE A 206 0.45 -6.82 1.54
CA ILE A 206 0.47 -6.55 2.99
C ILE A 206 1.09 -5.17 3.27
N LEU A 207 2.23 -4.86 2.68
CA LEU A 207 2.89 -3.56 2.83
C LEU A 207 2.05 -2.41 2.26
N ASP A 208 1.42 -2.61 1.09
CA ASP A 208 0.52 -1.65 0.46
C ASP A 208 -0.72 -1.38 1.33
N ARG A 209 -1.26 -2.41 1.99
CA ARG A 209 -2.37 -2.28 2.95
C ARG A 209 -1.96 -1.50 4.19
N LEU A 210 -0.78 -1.78 4.76
CA LEU A 210 -0.24 -1.00 5.88
C LEU A 210 -0.04 0.46 5.48
N SER A 211 0.52 0.72 4.30
CA SER A 211 0.68 2.05 3.72
C SER A 211 -0.68 2.78 3.57
N LEU A 212 -1.72 2.09 3.10
CA LEU A 212 -3.07 2.62 3.00
C LEU A 212 -3.64 3.01 4.37
N MET A 213 -3.47 2.14 5.38
CA MET A 213 -3.91 2.44 6.75
C MET A 213 -3.22 3.70 7.30
N ILE A 214 -1.92 3.88 7.04
CA ILE A 214 -1.16 5.08 7.43
C ILE A 214 -1.67 6.30 6.70
N THR A 215 -1.67 6.27 5.36
CA THR A 215 -1.98 7.43 4.50
C THR A 215 -3.42 7.91 4.65
N SER A 216 -4.36 7.01 4.95
CA SER A 216 -5.74 7.39 5.28
C SER A 216 -5.83 8.31 6.51
N LYS A 217 -4.98 8.11 7.54
CA LYS A 217 -4.92 8.98 8.72
C LYS A 217 -4.41 10.38 8.37
N PHE A 218 -3.64 10.51 7.29
CA PHE A 218 -3.16 11.78 6.77
C PHE A 218 -4.16 12.46 5.81
N GLY A 219 -5.31 11.85 5.52
CA GLY A 219 -6.30 12.39 4.59
C GLY A 219 -5.96 12.15 3.12
N ILE A 220 -5.01 11.25 2.84
CA ILE A 220 -4.60 10.89 1.48
C ILE A 220 -5.38 9.66 1.03
N LYS A 221 -5.93 9.75 -0.18
CA LYS A 221 -6.59 8.62 -0.83
C LYS A 221 -5.58 7.83 -1.63
N ASN A 222 -5.30 6.61 -1.21
CA ASN A 222 -4.53 5.62 -1.95
C ASN A 222 -5.38 4.37 -2.15
N TYR A 223 -4.92 3.48 -3.02
CA TYR A 223 -5.62 2.24 -3.29
C TYR A 223 -4.78 1.02 -2.93
N SER A 224 -5.47 0.06 -2.33
CA SER A 224 -5.08 -1.33 -2.16
C SER A 224 -5.16 -2.16 -3.43
N VAL A 225 -4.08 -2.75 -3.95
CA VAL A 225 -4.22 -3.68 -5.10
C VAL A 225 -3.77 -5.09 -4.75
N SER A 226 -4.58 -6.09 -5.10
CA SER A 226 -4.23 -7.51 -5.00
C SER A 226 -4.66 -8.30 -6.22
N THR A 227 -4.09 -9.49 -6.39
CA THR A 227 -4.38 -10.40 -7.50
C THR A 227 -4.09 -11.84 -7.08
N ASN A 228 -4.77 -12.80 -7.71
CA ASN A 228 -4.42 -14.22 -7.66
C ASN A 228 -3.48 -14.65 -8.80
N MET A 229 -3.13 -13.73 -9.71
CA MET A 229 -2.19 -14.00 -10.79
C MET A 229 -0.75 -13.94 -10.26
N PRO A 230 0.14 -14.84 -10.71
CA PRO A 230 1.54 -14.76 -10.32
C PRO A 230 2.18 -13.54 -10.98
N VAL A 231 3.08 -12.86 -10.26
CA VAL A 231 3.69 -11.59 -10.67
C VAL A 231 4.99 -11.85 -11.43
N TYR A 232 5.19 -11.20 -12.57
CA TYR A 232 6.47 -11.21 -13.27
C TYR A 232 7.42 -10.18 -12.66
N LYS A 233 8.60 -10.63 -12.20
CA LYS A 233 9.66 -9.78 -11.64
C LYS A 233 9.14 -8.79 -10.57
N ASN A 234 9.28 -7.50 -10.81
CA ASN A 234 8.89 -6.37 -9.95
C ASN A 234 7.72 -5.57 -10.55
N TYR A 235 6.94 -6.17 -11.46
CA TYR A 235 5.75 -5.55 -12.07
C TYR A 235 4.52 -5.74 -11.17
N THR A 236 4.55 -5.12 -9.99
CA THR A 236 3.65 -5.40 -8.87
C THR A 236 2.21 -4.93 -9.15
N PRO A 237 1.20 -5.49 -8.44
CA PRO A 237 -0.18 -5.05 -8.59
C PRO A 237 -0.40 -3.56 -8.33
N SER A 238 0.34 -2.97 -7.39
CA SER A 238 0.25 -1.54 -7.05
C SER A 238 0.63 -0.59 -8.19
N GLN A 239 1.41 -1.04 -9.17
CA GLN A 239 1.71 -0.24 -10.36
C GLN A 239 0.49 -0.05 -11.28
N ALA A 240 -0.59 -0.82 -11.09
CA ALA A 240 -1.84 -0.58 -11.82
C ALA A 240 -2.58 0.68 -11.34
N VAL A 241 -2.18 1.29 -10.22
CA VAL A 241 -2.89 2.42 -9.59
C VAL A 241 -1.97 3.58 -9.18
N ASP A 242 -0.71 3.57 -9.62
CA ASP A 242 0.30 4.58 -9.26
C ASP A 242 0.22 5.87 -10.09
N ASN A 243 -0.73 5.93 -11.04
CA ASN A 243 -0.96 7.06 -11.95
C ASN A 243 0.20 7.35 -12.93
N ASP A 244 1.14 6.42 -13.12
CA ASP A 244 2.15 6.47 -14.19
C ASP A 244 1.81 5.45 -15.28
N LEU A 245 1.50 5.92 -16.49
CA LEU A 245 1.14 5.04 -17.61
C LEU A 245 2.34 4.27 -18.19
N ASN A 246 3.56 4.54 -17.71
CA ASN A 246 4.78 3.82 -18.11
C ASN A 246 5.13 2.67 -17.17
N SER A 247 4.60 2.65 -15.95
CA SER A 247 4.61 1.50 -15.04
C SER A 247 3.35 0.65 -15.21
N TYR A 248 3.40 -0.61 -14.78
CA TYR A 248 2.28 -1.54 -14.92
C TYR A 248 2.44 -2.80 -14.09
N PHE A 249 1.31 -3.36 -13.67
CA PHE A 249 1.26 -4.76 -13.26
C PHE A 249 1.49 -5.67 -14.48
N TRP A 250 2.25 -6.76 -14.31
CA TRP A 250 2.43 -7.80 -15.33
C TRP A 250 2.38 -9.19 -14.70
N SER A 251 1.45 -10.03 -15.16
CA SER A 251 1.42 -11.44 -14.77
C SER A 251 2.62 -12.21 -15.34
N SER A 252 3.00 -13.33 -14.73
CA SER A 252 4.06 -14.23 -15.22
C SER A 252 3.53 -15.47 -15.96
N ARG A 253 2.25 -15.46 -16.32
CA ARG A 253 1.59 -16.48 -17.13
C ARG A 253 0.37 -15.93 -17.85
N GLY A 254 -0.14 -16.70 -18.81
CA GLY A 254 -1.37 -16.40 -19.53
C GLY A 254 -2.62 -16.32 -18.65
N GLN A 255 -3.61 -15.57 -19.13
CA GLN A 255 -4.93 -15.40 -18.51
C GLN A 255 -5.61 -16.76 -18.25
N ARG A 256 -6.28 -16.90 -17.11
CA ARG A 256 -7.22 -18.00 -16.81
C ARG A 256 -8.59 -17.49 -16.40
N VAL A 257 -9.58 -18.37 -16.49
CA VAL A 257 -10.91 -18.12 -15.92
C VAL A 257 -10.78 -17.86 -14.41
N GLY A 258 -11.33 -16.74 -13.95
CA GLY A 258 -11.28 -16.36 -12.53
C GLY A 258 -9.99 -15.68 -12.06
N ASP A 259 -9.00 -15.48 -12.94
CA ASP A 259 -7.89 -14.58 -12.66
C ASP A 259 -8.41 -13.15 -12.49
N TYR A 260 -7.96 -12.43 -11.46
CA TYR A 260 -8.47 -11.09 -11.17
C TYR A 260 -7.38 -10.11 -10.74
N LEU A 261 -7.63 -8.83 -10.96
CA LEU A 261 -6.97 -7.74 -10.24
C LEU A 261 -8.04 -6.95 -9.48
N LEU A 262 -7.84 -6.80 -8.18
CA LEU A 262 -8.76 -6.20 -7.22
C LEU A 262 -8.16 -4.92 -6.67
N VAL A 263 -8.92 -3.83 -6.80
CA VAL A 263 -8.64 -2.52 -6.22
C VAL A 263 -9.60 -2.30 -5.05
N ASP A 264 -9.06 -2.04 -3.87
CA ASP A 264 -9.81 -1.65 -2.68
C ASP A 264 -9.49 -0.19 -2.36
N LEU A 265 -10.54 0.62 -2.31
CA LEU A 265 -10.49 2.06 -2.07
C LEU A 265 -10.25 2.41 -0.59
N GLY A 266 -10.19 1.40 0.29
CA GLY A 266 -10.00 1.53 1.73
C GLY A 266 -11.27 1.90 2.49
N GLN A 267 -12.21 2.58 1.84
CA GLN A 267 -13.53 2.94 2.37
C GLN A 267 -14.57 2.94 1.26
N VAL A 268 -15.85 2.95 1.65
CA VAL A 268 -16.95 3.11 0.69
C VAL A 268 -16.92 4.53 0.11
N GLU A 269 -16.84 4.63 -1.21
CA GLU A 269 -16.84 5.89 -1.94
C GLU A 269 -17.97 5.91 -2.97
N LYS A 270 -18.39 7.12 -3.34
CA LYS A 270 -19.28 7.36 -4.48
C LYS A 270 -18.44 7.50 -5.74
N ILE A 271 -18.69 6.65 -6.72
CA ILE A 271 -17.93 6.57 -7.96
C ILE A 271 -18.86 6.80 -9.16
N ASP A 272 -18.39 7.59 -10.12
CA ASP A 272 -19.07 7.90 -11.37
C ASP A 272 -18.74 6.87 -12.47
N GLY A 273 -17.78 5.98 -12.21
CA GLY A 273 -17.30 5.04 -13.21
C GLY A 273 -15.92 4.46 -12.87
N PHE A 274 -15.22 3.99 -13.90
CA PHE A 274 -13.82 3.56 -13.80
C PHE A 274 -13.06 3.74 -15.13
N GLU A 275 -11.74 3.82 -15.02
CA GLU A 275 -10.81 3.73 -16.15
C GLU A 275 -9.99 2.43 -16.04
N LEU A 276 -9.92 1.67 -17.13
CA LEU A 276 -9.12 0.46 -17.27
C LEU A 276 -8.24 0.58 -18.52
N LYS A 277 -6.92 0.67 -18.34
CA LYS A 277 -5.92 0.67 -19.42
C LYS A 277 -4.99 -0.51 -19.21
N MET A 278 -5.01 -1.42 -20.17
CA MET A 278 -4.29 -2.68 -20.21
C MET A 278 -3.32 -2.71 -21.38
N GLY A 279 -2.48 -3.74 -21.39
CA GLY A 279 -1.52 -4.00 -22.46
C GLY A 279 -0.48 -2.91 -22.61
N ASN A 280 0.49 -3.18 -23.48
CA ASN A 280 1.34 -2.16 -24.06
C ASN A 280 1.36 -2.38 -25.59
N ASN A 281 2.54 -2.37 -26.21
CA ASN A 281 2.71 -2.71 -27.62
C ASN A 281 2.61 -4.23 -27.91
N ASN A 282 2.46 -5.09 -26.91
CA ASN A 282 2.27 -6.54 -27.04
C ASN A 282 0.79 -6.97 -26.92
N GLN A 283 0.51 -8.27 -26.94
CA GLN A 283 -0.85 -8.83 -26.76
C GLN A 283 -1.17 -9.15 -25.29
N ASP A 284 -0.37 -8.68 -24.32
CA ASP A 284 -0.55 -9.06 -22.93
C ASP A 284 -1.63 -8.21 -22.27
N TYR A 285 -2.88 -8.64 -22.33
CA TYR A 285 -4.00 -8.01 -21.63
C TYR A 285 -5.13 -9.03 -21.42
N PHE A 286 -6.12 -8.67 -20.62
CA PHE A 286 -7.34 -9.47 -20.55
C PHE A 286 -8.11 -9.41 -21.89
N HIS A 287 -8.08 -10.49 -22.68
CA HIS A 287 -8.83 -10.57 -23.94
C HIS A 287 -10.33 -10.71 -23.71
N LYS A 288 -10.72 -11.43 -22.66
CA LYS A 288 -12.11 -11.54 -22.22
C LYS A 288 -12.17 -11.36 -20.72
N CYS A 289 -12.74 -10.26 -20.28
CA CYS A 289 -12.94 -10.00 -18.86
C CYS A 289 -14.27 -9.29 -18.60
N PHE A 290 -14.58 -9.19 -17.32
CA PHE A 290 -15.66 -8.37 -16.81
C PHE A 290 -15.16 -7.56 -15.63
N VAL A 291 -15.79 -6.42 -15.41
CA VAL A 291 -15.56 -5.59 -14.25
C VAL A 291 -16.77 -5.68 -13.33
N GLU A 292 -16.49 -5.77 -12.04
CA GLU A 292 -17.48 -5.79 -10.96
C GLU A 292 -17.11 -4.77 -9.90
N ILE A 293 -18.12 -4.33 -9.14
CA ILE A 293 -17.94 -3.49 -7.95
C ILE A 293 -18.57 -4.17 -6.74
N SER A 294 -18.11 -3.79 -5.54
CA SER A 294 -18.67 -4.28 -4.28
C SER A 294 -18.47 -3.27 -3.16
N ILE A 295 -19.38 -3.28 -2.18
CA ILE A 295 -19.28 -2.52 -0.93
C ILE A 295 -18.59 -3.37 0.17
N ASP A 296 -18.86 -4.68 0.19
CA ASP A 296 -18.49 -5.61 1.25
C ASP A 296 -17.38 -6.60 0.87
N GLY A 297 -17.04 -6.69 -0.42
CA GLY A 297 -16.08 -7.65 -0.96
C GLY A 297 -16.62 -9.08 -1.12
N ILE A 298 -17.89 -9.30 -0.76
CA ILE A 298 -18.56 -10.61 -0.76
C ILE A 298 -19.62 -10.65 -1.88
N THR A 299 -20.46 -9.62 -1.93
CA THR A 299 -21.52 -9.46 -2.92
C THR A 299 -21.00 -8.58 -4.05
N TRP A 300 -21.02 -9.09 -5.27
CA TRP A 300 -20.42 -8.42 -6.43
C TRP A 300 -21.48 -8.09 -7.49
N ASP A 301 -21.45 -6.84 -7.93
CA ASP A 301 -22.29 -6.35 -9.02
C ASP A 301 -21.46 -6.25 -10.30
N LYS A 302 -21.72 -7.13 -11.27
CA LYS A 302 -21.11 -7.05 -12.60
C LYS A 302 -21.61 -5.81 -13.33
N VAL A 303 -20.68 -4.91 -13.68
CA VAL A 303 -20.99 -3.64 -14.34
C VAL A 303 -20.82 -3.71 -15.85
N VAL A 304 -19.85 -4.47 -16.36
CA VAL A 304 -19.62 -4.58 -17.80
C VAL A 304 -18.77 -5.81 -18.17
N SER A 305 -18.94 -6.32 -19.39
CA SER A 305 -18.01 -7.26 -20.04
C SER A 305 -17.21 -6.56 -21.14
N ILE A 306 -15.91 -6.82 -21.19
CA ILE A 306 -14.95 -6.23 -22.12
C ILE A 306 -14.34 -7.36 -22.94
N ARG A 307 -14.24 -7.14 -24.26
CA ARG A 307 -13.70 -8.11 -25.23
C ARG A 307 -12.69 -7.40 -26.13
N ASP A 308 -11.51 -7.99 -26.27
CA ASP A 308 -10.46 -7.61 -27.21
C ASP A 308 -10.17 -6.10 -27.26
N LYS A 309 -10.17 -5.46 -26.07
CA LYS A 309 -9.99 -4.02 -25.93
C LYS A 309 -9.03 -3.71 -24.80
N LYS A 310 -7.95 -3.01 -25.14
CA LYS A 310 -6.90 -2.62 -24.19
C LYS A 310 -7.29 -1.43 -23.32
N GLU A 311 -8.07 -0.50 -23.84
CA GLU A 311 -8.44 0.73 -23.12
C GLU A 311 -9.95 0.88 -23.02
N TYR A 312 -10.44 1.09 -21.81
CA TYR A 312 -11.85 1.18 -21.50
C TYR A 312 -12.10 2.25 -20.45
N VAL A 313 -12.99 3.19 -20.77
CA VAL A 313 -13.53 4.15 -19.81
C VAL A 313 -15.01 3.85 -19.70
N HIS A 314 -15.48 3.63 -18.49
CA HIS A 314 -16.87 3.33 -18.21
C HIS A 314 -17.45 4.37 -17.28
N ASN A 315 -18.45 5.12 -17.74
CA ASN A 315 -19.21 6.03 -16.90
C ASN A 315 -20.55 5.37 -16.55
N PHE A 316 -20.91 5.37 -15.27
CA PHE A 316 -22.21 4.93 -14.82
C PHE A 316 -23.28 5.97 -15.17
N PRO A 317 -24.52 5.54 -15.49
CA PRO A 317 -25.63 6.48 -15.71
C PRO A 317 -25.95 7.32 -14.46
N THR A 318 -25.71 6.74 -13.28
CA THR A 318 -25.86 7.37 -11.97
C THR A 318 -24.70 6.93 -11.08
N GLU A 319 -24.24 7.78 -10.17
CA GLU A 319 -23.21 7.43 -9.20
C GLU A 319 -23.57 6.15 -8.44
N LYS A 320 -22.56 5.32 -8.15
CA LYS A 320 -22.71 4.09 -7.37
C LYS A 320 -21.81 4.15 -6.14
N GLU A 321 -22.23 3.49 -5.06
CA GLU A 321 -21.38 3.29 -3.89
C GLU A 321 -20.56 2.01 -4.07
N ALA A 322 -19.24 2.12 -3.90
CA ALA A 322 -18.33 0.99 -3.97
C ALA A 322 -17.12 1.23 -3.06
N ARG A 323 -16.63 0.15 -2.46
CA ARG A 323 -15.30 0.08 -1.84
C ARG A 323 -14.32 -0.70 -2.70
N TYR A 324 -14.83 -1.65 -3.48
CA TYR A 324 -14.01 -2.56 -4.27
C TYR A 324 -14.36 -2.44 -5.75
N LEU A 325 -13.32 -2.46 -6.58
CA LEU A 325 -13.39 -2.52 -8.04
C LEU A 325 -12.53 -3.69 -8.50
N LYS A 326 -13.09 -4.62 -9.28
CA LYS A 326 -12.40 -5.88 -9.64
C LYS A 326 -12.56 -6.16 -11.13
N VAL A 327 -11.45 -6.42 -11.82
CA VAL A 327 -11.46 -6.96 -13.19
C VAL A 327 -11.13 -8.45 -13.14
N THR A 328 -11.95 -9.28 -13.80
CA THR A 328 -11.84 -10.75 -13.75
C THR A 328 -11.85 -11.35 -15.16
N GLY A 329 -10.93 -12.27 -15.45
CA GLY A 329 -10.85 -13.02 -16.70
C GLY A 329 -11.98 -14.05 -16.87
N GLU A 330 -12.51 -14.15 -18.09
CA GLU A 330 -13.63 -15.04 -18.47
C GLU A 330 -13.20 -16.24 -19.33
N SER A 331 -11.93 -16.32 -19.71
CA SER A 331 -11.39 -17.39 -20.55
C SER A 331 -9.96 -17.73 -20.18
N ASP A 332 -9.50 -18.89 -20.64
CA ASP A 332 -8.07 -19.17 -20.74
C ASP A 332 -7.52 -18.56 -22.04
N GLU A 333 -6.39 -17.86 -21.94
CA GLU A 333 -5.69 -17.26 -23.08
C GLU A 333 -4.18 -17.47 -22.92
N GLU A 334 -3.46 -17.60 -24.03
CA GLU A 334 -2.00 -17.80 -24.00
C GLU A 334 -1.23 -16.53 -23.58
N TYR A 335 -1.83 -15.36 -23.79
CA TYR A 335 -1.22 -14.05 -23.53
C TYR A 335 -1.25 -13.69 -22.05
N TRP A 336 -0.14 -13.12 -21.58
CA TRP A 336 -0.02 -12.65 -20.20
C TRP A 336 -0.92 -11.42 -19.99
N VAL A 337 -0.97 -10.88 -18.78
CA VAL A 337 -1.87 -9.77 -18.45
C VAL A 337 -1.05 -8.58 -18.00
N ILE A 338 -1.10 -7.48 -18.75
CA ILE A 338 -0.60 -6.17 -18.35
C ILE A 338 -1.76 -5.24 -17.99
N ILE A 339 -1.67 -4.58 -16.83
CA ILE A 339 -2.58 -3.51 -16.42
C ILE A 339 -1.75 -2.29 -16.03
N ARG A 340 -1.83 -1.23 -16.85
CA ARG A 340 -1.17 0.06 -16.64
C ARG A 340 -1.97 0.98 -15.73
N HIS A 341 -3.29 0.87 -15.77
CA HIS A 341 -4.17 1.79 -15.04
C HIS A 341 -5.51 1.12 -14.75
N PHE A 342 -5.91 1.04 -13.49
CA PHE A 342 -7.25 0.59 -13.10
C PHE A 342 -7.73 1.35 -11.87
N VAL A 343 -8.45 2.45 -12.08
CA VAL A 343 -8.87 3.36 -11.00
C VAL A 343 -10.34 3.73 -11.13
N PRO A 344 -11.04 4.01 -10.01
CA PRO A 344 -12.38 4.55 -10.08
C PRO A 344 -12.34 5.98 -10.63
N ILE A 345 -13.40 6.36 -11.35
CA ILE A 345 -13.70 7.76 -11.63
C ILE A 345 -14.44 8.26 -10.40
N LEU A 346 -13.72 8.96 -9.54
CA LEU A 346 -14.32 9.60 -8.37
C LEU A 346 -15.02 10.88 -8.80
N ARG A 347 -16.15 11.16 -8.17
CA ARG A 347 -16.77 12.48 -8.25
C ARG A 347 -15.74 13.52 -7.80
N GLN A 348 -15.31 14.38 -8.72
CA GLN A 348 -14.37 15.42 -8.36
C GLN A 348 -15.01 16.34 -7.32
N PRO A 349 -14.29 16.69 -6.24
CA PRO A 349 -14.82 17.67 -5.31
C PRO A 349 -15.10 18.99 -6.05
N LYS A 350 -16.11 19.73 -5.59
CA LYS A 350 -16.58 20.98 -6.23
C LYS A 350 -15.49 22.07 -6.37
N ALA A 351 -14.38 21.95 -5.65
CA ALA A 351 -13.32 22.94 -5.64
C ALA A 351 -12.21 22.55 -6.64
N LYS A 352 -12.13 23.26 -7.76
CA LYS A 352 -10.97 23.19 -8.65
C LYS A 352 -9.88 24.11 -8.12
N ILE A 353 -8.75 23.51 -7.75
CA ILE A 353 -7.58 24.24 -7.28
C ILE A 353 -6.78 24.70 -8.50
N THR A 354 -6.61 26.00 -8.66
CA THR A 354 -5.74 26.61 -9.67
C THR A 354 -4.39 26.93 -9.03
N PHE A 355 -3.33 26.42 -9.63
CA PHE A 355 -1.96 26.61 -9.18
C PHE A 355 -0.98 26.53 -10.36
N ASN A 356 0.28 26.92 -10.14
CA ASN A 356 1.33 26.83 -11.16
C ASN A 356 1.62 25.34 -11.48
N PRO A 357 1.55 24.89 -12.75
CA PRO A 357 1.64 23.47 -13.13
C PRO A 357 2.92 22.74 -12.72
N VAL A 358 3.96 23.42 -12.25
CA VAL A 358 5.17 22.77 -11.71
C VAL A 358 4.88 21.97 -10.42
N PHE A 359 3.76 22.19 -9.71
CA PHE A 359 3.48 21.56 -8.41
C PHE A 359 2.55 20.33 -8.44
N THR A 360 2.27 19.72 -9.60
CA THR A 360 1.25 18.65 -9.71
C THR A 360 1.53 17.43 -8.83
N ASP A 361 2.79 17.11 -8.60
CA ASP A 361 3.21 15.84 -7.98
C ASP A 361 3.18 15.87 -6.45
N ILE A 362 2.96 17.04 -5.83
CA ILE A 362 2.99 17.21 -4.36
C ILE A 362 1.64 17.61 -3.76
N VAL A 363 0.69 18.00 -4.60
CA VAL A 363 -0.66 18.38 -4.16
C VAL A 363 -1.48 17.12 -3.98
N ASN A 364 -2.03 16.95 -2.79
CA ASN A 364 -2.86 15.81 -2.39
C ASN A 364 -2.13 14.44 -2.46
N GLN A 365 -0.80 14.46 -2.39
CA GLN A 365 0.06 13.27 -2.35
C GLN A 365 1.26 13.49 -1.42
N ILE A 366 1.98 12.41 -1.11
CA ILE A 366 3.28 12.49 -0.42
C ILE A 366 4.37 12.17 -1.43
N ALA A 367 5.17 13.18 -1.77
CA ALA A 367 6.32 13.07 -2.64
C ALA A 367 7.39 12.18 -2.00
N VAL A 368 7.91 11.24 -2.77
CA VAL A 368 8.88 10.30 -2.23
C VAL A 368 10.29 10.88 -2.15
N GLU A 369 10.61 11.88 -2.97
CA GLU A 369 11.80 12.71 -2.85
C GLU A 369 11.39 14.18 -2.68
N PRO A 370 12.18 14.99 -1.95
CA PRO A 370 11.93 16.41 -1.84
C PRO A 370 12.39 17.09 -3.14
N PHE A 371 11.51 17.81 -3.83
CA PHE A 371 11.86 18.39 -5.14
C PHE A 371 11.48 19.85 -5.35
N PHE A 372 11.31 20.65 -4.28
CA PHE A 372 11.11 22.10 -4.42
C PHE A 372 11.86 22.95 -3.41
N VAL A 373 12.27 24.12 -3.91
CA VAL A 373 12.67 25.32 -3.19
C VAL A 373 11.46 26.26 -3.27
N ILE A 374 10.67 26.41 -2.22
CA ILE A 374 9.70 27.50 -2.15
C ILE A 374 10.47 28.76 -1.76
N GLU A 375 10.61 29.71 -2.67
CA GLU A 375 11.48 30.88 -2.49
C GLU A 375 10.86 31.94 -1.58
N GLU A 376 9.56 32.25 -1.73
CA GLU A 376 8.90 33.30 -0.94
C GLU A 376 7.50 32.93 -0.46
N GLU A 377 6.58 32.62 -1.38
CA GLU A 377 5.23 32.22 -1.05
C GLU A 377 4.64 31.22 -2.05
N LEU A 378 3.65 30.46 -1.59
CA LEU A 378 2.84 29.59 -2.41
C LEU A 378 1.36 29.84 -2.11
N THR A 379 0.62 30.27 -3.12
CA THR A 379 -0.82 30.54 -3.02
C THR A 379 -1.59 29.62 -3.95
N PHE A 380 -2.55 28.90 -3.37
CA PHE A 380 -3.53 28.08 -4.09
C PHE A 380 -4.86 28.83 -4.13
N SER A 381 -5.35 29.09 -5.33
CA SER A 381 -6.65 29.74 -5.53
C SER A 381 -7.69 28.71 -5.92
N LEU A 382 -8.91 28.89 -5.44
CA LEU A 382 -10.07 28.09 -5.82
C LEU A 382 -10.83 28.83 -6.91
N GLU A 383 -11.18 28.13 -8.00
CA GLU A 383 -11.95 28.70 -9.11
C GLU A 383 -13.23 29.35 -8.59
N ASP A 384 -13.97 28.63 -7.74
CA ASP A 384 -15.12 29.12 -6.98
C ASP A 384 -14.86 29.01 -5.47
N GLU A 385 -15.48 29.89 -4.68
CA GLU A 385 -15.44 29.75 -3.22
C GLU A 385 -15.97 28.38 -2.79
N SER A 386 -15.18 27.68 -1.99
CA SER A 386 -15.51 26.31 -1.60
C SER A 386 -15.21 26.03 -0.13
N LYS A 387 -16.02 25.15 0.46
CA LYS A 387 -15.73 24.60 1.79
C LYS A 387 -14.60 23.59 1.68
N ILE A 388 -13.58 23.73 2.51
CA ILE A 388 -12.41 22.83 2.54
C ILE A 388 -12.42 22.03 3.85
N ALA A 389 -12.25 20.72 3.76
CA ALA A 389 -12.29 19.79 4.88
C ALA A 389 -10.91 19.63 5.56
N LEU A 390 -9.84 19.74 4.80
CA LEU A 390 -8.47 19.62 5.30
C LEU A 390 -7.51 20.47 4.47
N VAL A 391 -6.71 21.27 5.17
CA VAL A 391 -5.49 21.90 4.66
C VAL A 391 -4.34 21.46 5.56
N ALA A 392 -3.42 20.69 5.01
CA ALA A 392 -2.24 20.21 5.72
C ALA A 392 -0.96 20.43 4.92
N LEU A 393 0.14 20.66 5.64
CA LEU A 393 1.48 20.81 5.10
C LEU A 393 2.39 19.76 5.75
N PHE A 394 3.13 19.05 4.91
CA PHE A 394 4.04 17.98 5.29
C PHE A 394 5.47 18.40 4.94
N GLN A 395 6.27 18.69 5.95
CA GLN A 395 7.65 19.14 5.76
C GLN A 395 8.61 17.97 5.51
N ASP A 396 9.77 18.26 4.92
CA ASP A 396 10.87 17.30 4.90
C ASP A 396 11.58 17.26 6.26
N PRO A 397 11.78 16.08 6.88
CA PRO A 397 12.48 15.95 8.16
C PRO A 397 13.91 16.51 8.17
N SER A 398 14.58 16.57 7.02
CA SER A 398 15.94 17.11 6.88
C SER A 398 15.99 18.63 6.63
N SER A 399 14.84 19.28 6.45
CA SER A 399 14.73 20.70 6.10
C SER A 399 13.56 21.40 6.84
N ILE A 400 13.39 21.15 8.14
CA ILE A 400 12.29 21.76 8.91
C ILE A 400 12.52 23.28 9.06
N CYS A 401 11.51 24.08 8.71
CA CYS A 401 11.47 25.51 9.03
C CYS A 401 10.12 25.91 9.62
N THR A 402 10.00 27.18 10.01
CA THR A 402 8.71 27.73 10.43
C THR A 402 7.89 28.09 9.20
N TRP A 403 6.62 27.71 9.19
CA TRP A 403 5.64 28.02 8.14
C TRP A 403 4.48 28.83 8.70
N SER A 404 4.08 29.83 7.93
CA SER A 404 2.84 30.58 8.14
C SER A 404 1.82 30.14 7.11
N ILE A 405 0.66 29.67 7.58
CA ILE A 405 -0.46 29.26 6.71
C ILE A 405 -1.67 30.13 7.00
N SER A 406 -2.32 30.64 5.96
CA SER A 406 -3.52 31.50 6.06
C SER A 406 -4.51 31.19 4.94
N TYR A 407 -5.78 31.55 5.13
CA TYR A 407 -6.82 31.43 4.11
C TYR A 407 -7.40 32.80 3.77
N LEU A 408 -8.07 32.90 2.62
CA LEU A 408 -8.78 34.08 2.13
C LEU A 408 -10.25 33.74 1.93
N VAL A 409 -11.16 34.58 2.42
CA VAL A 409 -12.58 34.59 2.03
C VAL A 409 -12.76 35.74 1.04
N GLU A 410 -13.58 35.56 0.00
CA GLU A 410 -13.76 36.55 -1.06
C GLU A 410 -14.21 37.90 -0.48
N GLY A 411 -13.61 38.98 -0.99
CA GLY A 411 -13.85 40.34 -0.51
C GLY A 411 -13.28 40.66 0.88
N LYS A 412 -12.56 39.75 1.54
CA LYS A 412 -11.86 39.98 2.82
C LYS A 412 -10.33 39.99 2.62
N GLU A 413 -9.60 40.36 3.66
CA GLU A 413 -8.15 40.13 3.73
C GLU A 413 -7.85 38.68 4.15
N PHE A 414 -6.60 38.25 3.95
CA PHE A 414 -6.15 36.96 4.47
C PHE A 414 -6.31 36.88 5.99
N SER A 415 -6.67 35.69 6.47
CA SER A 415 -6.77 35.40 7.90
C SER A 415 -5.44 35.64 8.61
N LYS A 416 -5.50 35.85 9.94
CA LYS A 416 -4.29 35.79 10.77
C LYS A 416 -3.59 34.44 10.52
N PRO A 417 -2.27 34.44 10.25
CA PRO A 417 -1.57 33.20 9.93
C PRO A 417 -1.46 32.29 11.15
N VAL A 418 -1.59 30.99 10.92
CA VAL A 418 -1.19 29.96 11.87
C VAL A 418 0.26 29.61 11.60
N VAL A 419 1.09 29.76 12.63
CA VAL A 419 2.55 29.62 12.54
C VAL A 419 2.98 28.34 13.26
N SER A 420 3.77 27.50 12.60
CA SER A 420 4.30 26.27 13.21
C SER A 420 5.59 25.82 12.53
N ASN A 421 6.42 25.08 13.26
CA ASN A 421 7.58 24.37 12.73
C ASN A 421 7.42 22.84 12.83
N GLN A 422 6.21 22.35 13.06
CA GLN A 422 5.93 20.92 13.17
C GLN A 422 6.06 20.24 11.80
N LEU A 423 6.49 18.99 11.80
CA LEU A 423 6.63 18.19 10.57
C LEU A 423 5.29 18.04 9.83
N VAL A 424 4.19 17.94 10.59
CA VAL A 424 2.82 17.94 10.10
C VAL A 424 2.11 19.17 10.67
N GLN A 425 1.67 20.06 9.79
CA GLN A 425 0.93 21.26 10.15
C GLN A 425 -0.47 21.22 9.53
N ILE A 426 -1.47 21.68 10.27
CA ILE A 426 -2.86 21.75 9.83
C ILE A 426 -3.32 23.18 10.00
N LEU A 427 -4.00 23.71 8.97
CA LEU A 427 -4.65 25.01 9.06
C LEU A 427 -6.09 24.82 9.59
N PRO A 428 -6.44 25.36 10.77
CA PRO A 428 -7.82 25.47 11.20
C PRO A 428 -8.60 26.37 10.24
N LEU A 429 -9.72 25.88 9.72
CA LEU A 429 -10.51 26.57 8.71
C LEU A 429 -11.81 27.15 9.29
N PRO A 430 -12.36 28.22 8.67
CA PRO A 430 -13.66 28.76 9.06
C PRO A 430 -14.79 27.83 8.59
N GLN A 431 -16.01 28.06 9.08
CA GLN A 431 -17.22 27.39 8.59
C GLN A 431 -17.67 27.92 7.22
N GLU A 432 -17.26 29.14 6.88
CA GLU A 432 -17.52 29.81 5.60
C GLU A 432 -16.64 29.20 4.49
N PRO A 433 -17.12 29.18 3.22
CA PRO A 433 -16.28 28.91 2.07
C PRO A 433 -15.08 29.85 2.00
N ILE A 434 -13.97 29.38 1.42
CA ILE A 434 -12.75 30.19 1.18
C ILE A 434 -12.45 30.27 -0.31
N LYS A 435 -11.68 31.27 -0.73
CA LYS A 435 -11.25 31.53 -2.11
C LYS A 435 -9.79 31.20 -2.37
N ALA A 436 -8.91 31.30 -1.37
CA ALA A 436 -7.50 30.97 -1.52
C ALA A 436 -6.85 30.50 -0.21
N ILE A 437 -5.72 29.82 -0.33
CA ILE A 437 -4.88 29.36 0.77
C ILE A 437 -3.45 29.78 0.46
N ARG A 438 -2.76 30.36 1.43
CA ARG A 438 -1.38 30.86 1.28
C ARG A 438 -0.47 30.20 2.30
N PHE A 439 0.69 29.74 1.82
CA PHE A 439 1.77 29.12 2.58
C PHE A 439 3.04 29.98 2.42
N MET A 440 3.67 30.35 3.54
CA MET A 440 4.89 31.16 3.54
C MET A 440 5.95 30.53 4.47
N PRO A 441 7.11 30.09 3.96
CA PRO A 441 8.22 29.64 4.79
C PRO A 441 8.95 30.83 5.42
N SER A 442 9.54 30.63 6.60
CA SER A 442 10.45 31.60 7.22
C SER A 442 11.85 31.59 6.60
N VAL A 443 12.16 30.57 5.80
CA VAL A 443 13.44 30.37 5.14
C VAL A 443 13.18 30.00 3.68
N SER A 444 13.66 30.81 2.75
CA SER A 444 13.62 30.54 1.31
C SER A 444 14.36 29.25 0.98
N GLY A 445 13.82 28.48 0.03
CA GLY A 445 14.43 27.23 -0.41
C GLY A 445 14.26 26.05 0.51
N THR A 446 13.19 26.06 1.31
CA THR A 446 12.80 24.93 2.14
C THR A 446 12.15 23.83 1.32
N TYR A 447 12.54 22.57 1.60
CA TYR A 447 11.94 21.37 1.02
C TYR A 447 10.64 20.95 1.71
N LEU A 448 9.67 20.47 0.93
CA LEU A 448 8.43 19.86 1.40
C LEU A 448 8.28 18.43 0.86
N ARG A 449 7.44 17.66 1.57
CA ARG A 449 7.01 16.32 1.16
C ARG A 449 5.59 16.30 0.62
N GLY A 450 4.76 17.28 0.93
CA GLY A 450 3.42 17.37 0.37
C GLY A 450 2.61 18.52 0.92
N ILE A 451 1.61 18.91 0.16
CA ILE A 451 0.55 19.83 0.58
C ILE A 451 -0.77 19.16 0.25
N LEU A 452 -1.67 19.12 1.22
CA LEU A 452 -2.96 18.48 1.09
C LEU A 452 -4.05 19.54 1.26
N ILE A 453 -4.89 19.67 0.24
CA ILE A 453 -6.06 20.53 0.19
C ILE A 453 -7.22 19.65 -0.26
N VAL A 454 -8.01 19.18 0.72
CA VAL A 454 -9.14 18.28 0.50
C VAL A 454 -10.43 19.09 0.63
N PRO A 455 -11.20 19.26 -0.45
CA PRO A 455 -12.47 19.95 -0.37
C PRO A 455 -13.50 19.14 0.42
N SER A 456 -14.50 19.83 0.98
CA SER A 456 -15.65 19.15 1.60
C SER A 456 -16.50 18.46 0.53
N LYS A 457 -17.09 17.31 0.90
CA LYS A 457 -18.02 16.55 0.05
C LYS A 457 -19.31 17.33 -0.22
#